data_AF-A0A7X7P257-F1
#
_entry.id   AF-A0A7X7P257-F1
#
_cell.length_a   1.000
_cell.length_b   1.000
_cell.length_c   1.000
_cell.angle_alpha   90.00
_cell.angle_beta   90.00
_cell.angle_gamma   90.00
#
_symmetry.space_group_name_H-M   'P 1'
#
loop_
_entity.id
_entity.type
_entity.pdbx_description
1 polymer ?
#
loop_
_entity_poly.entity_id
_entity_poly.type
_entity_poly.pdbx_seq_one_letter_code
_entity_poly.pdbx_strand_id
1 'polypeptide(L)'
;PHGDKATASLFGDVPRGVMLDQAPIFLGGQGGVAGPVRMEYGTVQAAGLVSRRDVPEPGQLVVPPAPPAGCFPYGPGYRSVARVVRNCAIYIGNIAALQVWYEQVRRPLMERTPHGRACLEGALRQLAAVRQERIKRLEAVVARIAAEDRSGLAEGLRAEHEALCAGWPGAKARLAAAGDVEGAERTAFLAAWGAAPEDGFVERVRGLPAAAKSAGTAWLQEIVDSAGFPANQE
;
A
#
# COMPACT_ATOMS: atom_id res chain seq x y z
N PRO A 1 -8.74 -2.53 20.67
CA PRO A 1 -8.10 -1.92 19.48
C PRO A 1 -7.00 -1.00 19.94
N HIS A 2 -5.75 -1.25 19.54
CA HIS A 2 -4.61 -0.53 20.13
C HIS A 2 -4.29 0.76 19.38
N GLY A 3 -5.06 1.14 18.35
CA GLY A 3 -4.79 2.34 17.54
C GLY A 3 -3.60 2.16 16.59
N ASP A 4 -3.22 0.91 16.33
CA ASP A 4 -2.16 0.42 15.44
C ASP A 4 -2.52 0.49 13.95
N LYS A 5 -3.78 0.82 13.62
CA LYS A 5 -4.29 0.91 12.25
C LYS A 5 -3.93 2.24 11.58
N ALA A 6 -2.63 2.48 11.39
CA ALA A 6 -2.12 3.73 10.82
C ALA A 6 -2.54 3.95 9.36
N THR A 7 -2.79 2.86 8.62
CA THR A 7 -3.18 2.86 7.20
C THR A 7 -4.47 2.05 6.97
N ALA A 8 -5.07 2.25 5.80
CA ALA A 8 -6.14 1.39 5.31
C ALA A 8 -5.60 0.03 4.85
N SER A 9 -6.49 -0.92 4.59
CA SER A 9 -6.12 -2.16 3.91
C SER A 9 -5.82 -1.91 2.43
N LEU A 10 -4.91 -2.70 1.86
CA LEU A 10 -4.54 -2.65 0.45
C LEU A 10 -5.20 -3.82 -0.30
N PHE A 11 -5.93 -3.51 -1.37
CA PHE A 11 -6.55 -4.49 -2.25
C PHE A 11 -5.88 -4.39 -3.62
N GLY A 12 -5.14 -5.44 -4.00
CA GLY A 12 -4.22 -5.42 -5.13
C GLY A 12 -2.99 -4.57 -4.80
N ASP A 13 -2.52 -3.81 -5.78
CA ASP A 13 -1.52 -2.76 -5.62
C ASP A 13 -1.58 -1.75 -6.78
N VAL A 14 -0.76 -0.72 -6.69
CA VAL A 14 -0.66 0.29 -7.73
C VAL A 14 0.17 -0.21 -8.92
N PRO A 15 1.37 -0.81 -8.75
CA PRO A 15 2.22 -1.23 -9.86
C PRO A 15 1.52 -2.10 -10.92
N ARG A 16 0.67 -3.05 -10.48
CA ARG A 16 -0.11 -3.90 -11.37
C ARG A 16 -1.46 -3.27 -11.71
N GLY A 17 -2.10 -2.62 -10.74
CA GLY A 17 -3.47 -2.09 -10.91
C GLY A 17 -3.61 -1.03 -11.99
N VAL A 18 -2.61 -0.16 -12.16
CA VAL A 18 -2.67 0.91 -13.17
C VAL A 18 -2.55 0.40 -14.61
N MET A 19 -2.18 -0.87 -14.81
CA MET A 19 -2.11 -1.52 -16.12
C MET A 19 -3.48 -2.01 -16.63
N LEU A 20 -4.51 -1.95 -15.77
CA LEU A 20 -5.92 -2.23 -16.08
C LEU A 20 -6.18 -3.62 -16.69
N ASP A 21 -5.37 -4.61 -16.30
CA ASP A 21 -5.43 -5.99 -16.80
C ASP A 21 -5.43 -7.05 -15.68
N GLN A 22 -5.65 -6.63 -14.44
CA GLN A 22 -5.73 -7.52 -13.28
C GLN A 22 -7.17 -7.99 -13.05
N ALA A 23 -7.30 -9.22 -12.55
CA ALA A 23 -8.60 -9.76 -12.14
C ALA A 23 -9.20 -8.96 -10.97
N PRO A 24 -10.51 -8.61 -11.00
CA PRO A 24 -11.12 -7.80 -9.96
C PRO A 24 -11.11 -8.49 -8.60
N ILE A 25 -11.09 -7.68 -7.54
CA ILE A 25 -11.27 -8.14 -6.16
C ILE A 25 -12.72 -7.90 -5.77
N PHE A 26 -13.39 -8.95 -5.28
CA PHE A 26 -14.79 -8.88 -4.89
C PHE A 26 -14.95 -8.98 -3.37
N LEU A 27 -15.63 -8.01 -2.77
CA LEU A 27 -16.04 -8.06 -1.38
C LEU A 27 -17.54 -8.36 -1.33
N GLY A 28 -17.89 -9.54 -0.86
CA GLY A 28 -19.30 -9.95 -0.71
C GLY A 28 -20.09 -8.95 0.13
N GLY A 29 -21.36 -8.79 -0.21
CA GLY A 29 -22.26 -7.84 0.47
C GLY A 29 -22.24 -7.98 1.99
N GLN A 30 -22.28 -6.87 2.71
CA GLN A 30 -22.17 -6.83 4.17
C GLN A 30 -20.86 -7.44 4.72
N GLY A 31 -19.85 -7.65 3.89
CA GLY A 31 -18.51 -8.03 4.31
C GLY A 31 -17.76 -6.86 4.95
N GLY A 32 -16.77 -7.16 5.78
CA GLY A 32 -15.92 -6.18 6.44
C GLY A 32 -14.45 -6.57 6.41
N VAL A 33 -13.59 -5.60 6.74
CA VAL A 33 -12.15 -5.80 6.87
C VAL A 33 -11.63 -5.10 8.11
N ALA A 34 -10.94 -5.83 8.98
CA ALA A 34 -10.22 -5.27 10.12
C ALA A 34 -8.74 -5.12 9.75
N GLY A 35 -8.42 -3.97 9.15
CA GLY A 35 -7.08 -3.68 8.62
C GLY A 35 -6.00 -3.33 9.66
N PRO A 36 -4.76 -3.09 9.20
CA PRO A 36 -4.37 -3.17 7.78
C PRO A 36 -4.18 -4.63 7.35
N VAL A 37 -4.84 -5.00 6.25
CA VAL A 37 -4.61 -6.27 5.56
C VAL A 37 -4.29 -6.03 4.09
N ARG A 38 -3.71 -7.03 3.45
CA ARG A 38 -3.47 -7.09 2.01
C ARG A 38 -4.33 -8.19 1.39
N MET A 39 -4.96 -7.93 0.26
CA MET A 39 -5.66 -8.94 -0.53
C MET A 39 -5.22 -8.87 -1.98
N GLU A 40 -4.85 -10.02 -2.54
CA GLU A 40 -4.43 -10.12 -3.93
C GLU A 40 -5.58 -10.06 -4.94
N TYR A 41 -5.22 -9.75 -6.19
CA TYR A 41 -6.13 -9.74 -7.32
C TYR A 41 -6.84 -11.07 -7.54
N GLY A 42 -8.07 -10.99 -8.09
CA GLY A 42 -8.93 -12.16 -8.30
C GLY A 42 -9.55 -12.74 -7.01
N THR A 43 -9.26 -12.17 -5.85
CA THR A 43 -9.83 -12.63 -4.57
C THR A 43 -11.32 -12.31 -4.47
N VAL A 44 -12.11 -13.27 -4.00
CA VAL A 44 -13.53 -13.14 -3.68
C VAL A 44 -13.72 -13.40 -2.19
N GLN A 45 -14.10 -12.38 -1.41
CA GLN A 45 -14.49 -12.56 -0.01
C GLN A 45 -15.98 -12.88 0.08
N ALA A 46 -16.34 -13.94 0.80
CA ALA A 46 -17.73 -14.30 1.05
C ALA A 46 -18.50 -13.21 1.83
N ALA A 47 -19.79 -13.07 1.53
CA ALA A 47 -20.68 -12.08 2.12
C ALA A 47 -20.83 -12.22 3.64
N GLY A 48 -21.08 -11.11 4.33
CA GLY A 48 -21.39 -11.09 5.78
C GLY A 48 -20.21 -11.40 6.72
N LEU A 49 -18.99 -11.57 6.20
CA LEU A 49 -17.81 -11.97 6.99
C LEU A 49 -16.79 -10.84 7.12
N VAL A 50 -16.01 -10.87 8.20
CA VAL A 50 -14.94 -9.89 8.46
C VAL A 50 -13.57 -10.52 8.27
N SER A 51 -12.83 -10.07 7.26
CA SER A 51 -11.43 -10.46 7.05
C SER A 51 -10.50 -9.74 8.02
N ARG A 52 -9.58 -10.49 8.62
CA ARG A 52 -8.60 -9.98 9.61
C ARG A 52 -7.16 -10.37 9.30
N ARG A 53 -6.95 -11.10 8.21
CA ARG A 53 -5.66 -11.65 7.78
C ARG A 53 -5.39 -11.26 6.33
N ASP A 54 -4.12 -11.28 5.99
CA ASP A 54 -3.67 -11.07 4.62
C ASP A 54 -4.05 -12.28 3.75
N VAL A 55 -4.31 -12.02 2.47
CA VAL A 55 -4.58 -13.00 1.41
C VAL A 55 -3.55 -12.74 0.32
N PRO A 56 -2.31 -13.26 0.48
CA PRO A 56 -1.20 -12.98 -0.41
C PRO A 56 -1.20 -13.83 -1.69
N GLU A 57 -2.10 -14.81 -1.79
CA GLU A 57 -2.27 -15.63 -2.98
C GLU A 57 -3.41 -15.05 -3.84
N PRO A 58 -3.23 -14.96 -5.17
CA PRO A 58 -4.29 -14.49 -6.06
C PRO A 58 -5.41 -15.52 -6.23
N GLY A 59 -6.57 -15.05 -6.70
CA GLY A 59 -7.67 -15.93 -7.15
C GLY A 59 -8.37 -16.73 -6.05
N GLN A 60 -8.28 -16.29 -4.79
CA GLN A 60 -8.81 -17.05 -3.65
C GLN A 60 -10.30 -16.78 -3.41
N LEU A 61 -11.08 -17.82 -3.11
CA LEU A 61 -12.38 -17.67 -2.44
C LEU A 61 -12.14 -17.69 -0.93
N VAL A 62 -12.30 -16.54 -0.29
CA VAL A 62 -11.99 -16.36 1.12
C VAL A 62 -13.27 -16.42 1.96
N VAL A 63 -13.32 -17.40 2.86
CA VAL A 63 -14.33 -17.52 3.91
C VAL A 63 -13.61 -17.30 5.25
N PRO A 64 -13.53 -16.06 5.77
CA PRO A 64 -12.79 -15.79 6.99
C PRO A 64 -13.40 -16.54 8.19
N PRO A 65 -12.57 -17.13 9.07
CA PRO A 65 -13.09 -17.75 10.28
C PRO A 65 -13.70 -16.70 11.21
N ALA A 66 -14.82 -17.03 11.85
CA ALA A 66 -15.37 -16.24 12.94
C ALA A 66 -14.45 -16.37 14.18
N PRO A 67 -14.11 -15.26 14.87
CA PRO A 67 -13.46 -15.34 16.17
C PRO A 67 -14.31 -16.14 17.17
N PRO A 68 -13.69 -16.85 18.13
CA PRO A 68 -14.44 -17.51 19.20
C PRO A 68 -15.35 -16.52 19.92
N ALA A 69 -16.62 -16.89 20.10
CA ALA A 69 -17.55 -16.12 20.89
C ALA A 69 -17.19 -16.19 22.38
N GLY A 70 -17.18 -15.06 23.08
CA GLY A 70 -16.88 -15.03 24.50
C GLY A 70 -16.56 -13.63 25.02
N CYS A 71 -16.36 -13.55 26.33
CA CYS A 71 -15.83 -12.37 27.02
C CYS A 71 -14.40 -12.69 27.48
N PHE A 72 -13.44 -11.84 27.11
CA PHE A 72 -12.03 -12.04 27.42
C PHE A 72 -11.47 -10.78 28.10
N PRO A 73 -10.52 -10.93 29.05
CA PRO A 73 -9.81 -9.80 29.61
C PRO A 73 -9.14 -8.95 28.53
N TYR A 74 -9.31 -7.63 28.63
CA TYR A 74 -8.70 -6.67 27.72
C TYR A 74 -7.44 -6.06 28.34
N GLY A 75 -6.29 -6.25 27.70
CA GLY A 75 -5.03 -5.61 28.04
C GLY A 75 -4.66 -4.53 27.02
N PRO A 76 -4.02 -3.43 27.42
CA PRO A 76 -3.67 -2.32 26.53
C PRO A 76 -2.40 -2.56 25.69
N GLY A 77 -1.52 -3.49 26.09
CA GLY A 77 -0.20 -3.69 25.46
C GLY A 77 -0.27 -4.23 24.03
N TYR A 78 0.68 -3.81 23.19
CA TYR A 78 0.78 -4.31 21.82
C TYR A 78 1.25 -5.77 21.80
N ARG A 79 0.65 -6.54 20.88
CA ARG A 79 1.21 -7.84 20.44
C ARG A 79 2.29 -7.58 19.37
N SER A 80 2.67 -8.60 18.62
CA SER A 80 3.49 -8.41 17.43
C SER A 80 2.82 -7.40 16.49
N VAL A 81 3.59 -6.41 16.07
CA VAL A 81 3.19 -5.34 15.15
C VAL A 81 3.91 -5.45 13.81
N ALA A 82 4.84 -6.40 13.67
CA ALA A 82 5.63 -6.62 12.45
C ALA A 82 4.74 -6.65 11.19
N ARG A 83 3.67 -7.44 11.20
CA ARG A 83 2.71 -7.52 10.07
C ARG A 83 2.02 -6.18 9.79
N VAL A 84 1.58 -5.49 10.85
CA VAL A 84 0.84 -4.22 10.74
C VAL A 84 1.75 -3.13 10.16
N VAL A 85 2.96 -2.99 10.70
CA VAL A 85 3.96 -2.03 10.24
C VAL A 85 4.38 -2.34 8.80
N ARG A 86 4.61 -3.62 8.48
CA ARG A 86 4.88 -4.11 7.12
C ARG A 86 3.81 -3.66 6.12
N ASN A 87 2.55 -3.92 6.44
CA ASN A 87 1.44 -3.54 5.58
C ASN A 87 1.27 -2.02 5.45
N CYS A 88 1.52 -1.27 6.53
CA CYS A 88 1.49 0.20 6.47
C CYS A 88 2.56 0.76 5.54
N ALA A 89 3.78 0.22 5.60
CA ALA A 89 4.88 0.66 4.75
C ALA A 89 4.58 0.40 3.27
N ILE A 90 4.12 -0.81 2.91
CA ILE A 90 3.71 -1.15 1.54
C ILE A 90 2.60 -0.20 1.05
N TYR A 91 1.60 0.06 1.90
CA TYR A 91 0.50 0.96 1.55
C TYR A 91 1.00 2.38 1.24
N ILE A 92 1.93 2.90 2.05
CA ILE A 92 2.55 4.21 1.83
C ILE A 92 3.39 4.22 0.54
N GLY A 93 4.16 3.16 0.28
CA GLY A 93 4.90 3.00 -0.97
C GLY A 93 3.98 3.00 -2.20
N ASN A 94 2.81 2.36 -2.10
CA ASN A 94 1.79 2.38 -3.15
C ASN A 94 1.21 3.78 -3.38
N ILE A 95 1.01 4.59 -2.33
CA ILE A 95 0.63 6.00 -2.52
C ILE A 95 1.71 6.77 -3.27
N ALA A 96 2.99 6.54 -2.95
CA ALA A 96 4.11 7.18 -3.65
C ALA A 96 4.16 6.77 -5.13
N ALA A 97 4.02 5.47 -5.43
CA ALA A 97 3.94 4.96 -6.80
C ALA A 97 2.75 5.58 -7.57
N LEU A 98 1.60 5.75 -6.92
CA LEU A 98 0.43 6.36 -7.55
C LEU A 98 0.65 7.85 -7.81
N GLN A 99 1.33 8.55 -6.90
CA GLN A 99 1.70 9.95 -7.12
C GLN A 99 2.60 10.09 -8.36
N VAL A 100 3.62 9.25 -8.48
CA VAL A 100 4.52 9.22 -9.65
C VAL A 100 3.77 8.89 -10.93
N TRP A 101 2.83 7.93 -10.88
CA TRP A 101 1.95 7.64 -12.02
C TRP A 101 1.14 8.87 -12.46
N TYR A 102 0.62 9.66 -11.52
CA TYR A 102 -0.07 10.89 -11.86
C TYR A 102 0.88 11.95 -12.46
N GLU A 103 2.08 12.07 -11.92
CA GLU A 103 3.08 13.04 -12.34
C GLU A 103 3.63 12.77 -13.74
N GLN A 104 3.93 11.51 -14.06
CA GLN A 104 4.62 11.12 -15.29
C GLN A 104 3.66 10.64 -16.39
N VAL A 105 2.59 9.92 -16.02
CA VAL A 105 1.75 9.20 -16.98
C VAL A 105 0.42 9.91 -17.22
N ARG A 106 -0.26 10.33 -16.15
CA ARG A 106 -1.57 11.00 -16.26
C ARG A 106 -1.43 12.47 -16.69
N ARG A 107 -0.38 13.16 -16.22
CA ARG A 107 -0.18 14.61 -16.44
C ARG A 107 -0.31 15.03 -17.91
N PRO A 108 0.39 14.41 -18.88
CA PRO A 108 0.33 14.86 -20.27
C PRO A 108 -1.08 14.77 -20.89
N LEU A 109 -1.92 13.87 -20.40
CA LEU A 109 -3.32 13.74 -20.84
C LEU A 109 -4.24 14.72 -20.10
N MET A 110 -4.06 14.87 -18.78
CA MET A 110 -4.93 15.70 -17.95
C MET A 110 -4.72 17.20 -18.19
N GLU A 111 -3.50 17.64 -18.49
CA GLU A 111 -3.21 19.07 -18.70
C GLU A 111 -3.74 19.64 -20.03
N ARG A 112 -4.29 18.79 -20.92
CA ARG A 112 -4.91 19.17 -22.20
C ARG A 112 -6.13 20.07 -22.02
N THR A 113 -6.76 20.08 -20.85
CA THR A 113 -7.94 20.92 -20.55
C THR A 113 -7.79 21.64 -19.21
N PRO A 114 -8.44 22.80 -19.01
CA PRO A 114 -8.46 23.48 -17.72
C PRO A 114 -9.01 22.62 -16.58
N HIS A 115 -10.08 21.85 -16.84
CA HIS A 115 -10.68 20.95 -15.86
C HIS A 115 -9.74 19.80 -15.49
N GLY A 116 -9.10 19.18 -16.49
CA GLY A 116 -8.14 18.11 -16.24
C GLY A 116 -6.92 18.60 -15.44
N ARG A 117 -6.42 19.81 -15.71
CA ARG A 117 -5.35 20.43 -14.91
C ARG A 117 -5.78 20.62 -13.46
N ALA A 118 -6.98 21.15 -13.20
CA ALA A 118 -7.50 21.32 -11.85
C ALA A 118 -7.66 19.97 -11.11
N CYS A 119 -8.13 18.93 -11.81
CA CYS A 119 -8.22 17.57 -11.26
C CYS A 119 -6.84 16.98 -10.95
N LEU A 120 -5.83 17.22 -11.79
CA LEU A 120 -4.45 16.76 -11.57
C LEU A 120 -3.86 17.43 -10.33
N GLU A 121 -4.00 18.76 -10.22
CA GLU A 121 -3.52 19.53 -9.07
C GLU A 121 -4.20 19.06 -7.77
N GLY A 122 -5.51 18.84 -7.81
CA GLY A 122 -6.26 18.24 -6.71
C GLY A 122 -5.75 16.86 -6.32
N ALA A 123 -5.58 15.96 -7.30
CA ALA A 123 -5.11 14.60 -7.06
C ALA A 123 -3.71 14.56 -6.43
N LEU A 124 -2.76 15.32 -6.96
CA LEU A 124 -1.39 15.38 -6.44
C LEU A 124 -1.36 15.94 -5.01
N ARG A 125 -2.13 16.99 -4.72
CA ARG A 125 -2.27 17.50 -3.34
C ARG A 125 -2.84 16.45 -2.39
N GLN A 126 -3.88 15.73 -2.81
CA GLN A 126 -4.50 14.70 -1.98
C GLN A 126 -3.56 13.51 -1.74
N LEU A 127 -2.82 13.07 -2.76
CA LEU A 127 -1.83 11.98 -2.64
C LEU A 127 -0.68 12.38 -1.70
N ALA A 128 -0.15 13.59 -1.82
CA ALA A 128 0.87 14.11 -0.92
C ALA A 128 0.34 14.21 0.52
N ALA A 129 -0.85 14.77 0.72
CA ALA A 129 -1.46 14.93 2.03
C ALA A 129 -1.75 13.59 2.72
N VAL A 130 -2.34 12.62 1.99
CA VAL A 130 -2.63 11.30 2.57
C VAL A 130 -1.35 10.57 2.94
N ARG A 131 -0.31 10.65 2.11
CA ARG A 131 1.01 10.06 2.39
C ARG A 131 1.64 10.62 3.66
N GLN A 132 1.70 11.95 3.80
CA GLN A 132 2.23 12.61 4.99
C GLN A 132 1.45 12.21 6.25
N GLU A 133 0.12 12.21 6.17
CA GLU A 133 -0.72 11.80 7.30
C GLU A 133 -0.51 10.32 7.65
N ARG A 134 -0.38 9.41 6.68
CA ARG A 134 -0.13 7.99 6.96
C ARG A 134 1.22 7.77 7.66
N ILE A 135 2.27 8.46 7.23
CA ILE A 135 3.59 8.41 7.89
C ILE A 135 3.49 8.92 9.33
N LYS A 136 2.82 10.06 9.54
CA LYS A 136 2.58 10.63 10.88
C LYS A 136 1.81 9.67 11.79
N ARG A 137 0.79 8.98 11.27
CA ARG A 137 0.03 7.99 12.04
C ARG A 137 0.89 6.79 12.42
N LEU A 138 1.73 6.31 11.51
CA LEU A 138 2.64 5.21 11.80
C LEU A 138 3.70 5.61 12.84
N GLU A 139 4.22 6.83 12.76
CA GLU A 139 5.09 7.40 13.79
C GLU A 139 4.44 7.41 15.17
N ALA A 140 3.17 7.82 15.25
CA ALA A 140 2.43 7.81 16.51
C ALA A 140 2.25 6.39 17.09
N VAL A 141 2.13 5.36 16.25
CA VAL A 141 2.09 3.96 16.69
C VAL A 141 3.45 3.57 17.28
N VAL A 142 4.55 3.84 16.57
CA VAL A 142 5.91 3.53 17.05
C VAL A 142 6.22 4.26 18.35
N ALA A 143 5.87 5.56 18.46
CA ALA A 143 6.07 6.33 19.68
C ALA A 143 5.32 5.75 20.88
N ARG A 144 4.13 5.19 20.67
CA ARG A 144 3.36 4.52 21.72
C ARG A 144 4.03 3.21 22.14
N ILE A 145 4.50 2.39 21.20
CA ILE A 145 5.26 1.16 21.48
C ILE A 145 6.51 1.49 22.30
N ALA A 146 7.24 2.55 21.93
CA ALA A 146 8.44 2.97 22.65
C ALA A 146 8.16 3.32 24.12
N ALA A 147 6.97 3.88 24.41
CA ALA A 147 6.54 4.30 25.74
C ALA A 147 5.91 3.18 26.59
N GLU A 148 5.65 1.99 26.04
CA GLU A 148 5.11 0.87 26.82
C GLU A 148 6.15 0.30 27.80
N ASP A 149 5.67 -0.14 28.97
CA ASP A 149 6.45 -0.98 29.87
C ASP A 149 6.61 -2.37 29.25
N ARG A 150 7.85 -2.66 28.83
CA ARG A 150 8.23 -3.90 28.13
C ARG A 150 8.81 -4.96 29.07
N SER A 151 8.90 -4.69 30.37
CA SER A 151 9.54 -5.58 31.36
C SER A 151 8.86 -6.94 31.47
N GLY A 152 7.54 -6.99 31.26
CA GLY A 152 6.74 -8.23 31.29
C GLY A 152 6.57 -8.93 29.93
N LEU A 153 7.19 -8.43 28.85
CA LEU A 153 7.07 -9.04 27.52
C LEU A 153 8.02 -10.23 27.38
N ALA A 154 7.58 -11.24 26.60
CA ALA A 154 8.46 -12.30 26.16
C ALA A 154 9.64 -11.74 25.34
N GLU A 155 10.81 -12.36 25.46
CA GLU A 155 12.07 -11.88 24.88
C GLU A 155 11.96 -11.53 23.39
N GLY A 156 11.38 -12.43 22.58
CA GLY A 156 11.22 -12.19 21.14
C GLY A 156 10.32 -11.00 20.80
N LEU A 157 9.23 -10.80 21.57
CA LEU A 157 8.33 -9.66 21.35
C LEU A 157 8.99 -8.34 21.77
N ARG A 158 9.75 -8.35 22.87
CA ARG A 158 10.54 -7.19 23.30
C ARG A 158 11.58 -6.81 22.25
N ALA A 159 12.31 -7.79 21.72
CA ALA A 159 13.30 -7.59 20.67
C ALA A 159 12.68 -7.02 19.39
N GLU A 160 11.50 -7.52 18.97
CA GLU A 160 10.74 -6.98 17.84
C GLU A 160 10.41 -5.48 18.04
N HIS A 161 9.88 -5.12 19.21
CA HIS A 161 9.51 -3.74 19.53
C HIS A 161 10.72 -2.82 19.59
N GLU A 162 11.84 -3.28 20.16
CA GLU A 162 13.10 -2.52 20.23
C GLU A 162 13.70 -2.28 18.85
N ALA A 163 13.76 -3.32 18.01
CA ALA A 163 14.26 -3.20 16.64
C ALA A 163 13.40 -2.23 15.81
N LEU A 164 12.07 -2.30 15.94
CA LEU A 164 11.16 -1.36 15.29
C LEU A 164 11.43 0.08 15.73
N CYS A 165 11.50 0.33 17.05
CA CYS A 165 11.73 1.66 17.58
C CYS A 165 13.08 2.24 17.14
N ALA A 166 14.14 1.43 17.19
CA ALA A 166 15.48 1.83 16.78
C ALA A 166 15.58 2.09 15.26
N GLY A 167 14.92 1.28 14.44
CA GLY A 167 14.92 1.40 12.98
C GLY A 167 14.00 2.48 12.43
N TRP A 168 13.07 3.02 13.24
CA TRP A 168 12.04 3.93 12.79
C TRP A 168 12.54 5.22 12.12
N PRO A 169 13.56 5.94 12.64
CA PRO A 169 14.04 7.16 11.97
C PRO A 169 14.48 6.93 10.52
N GLY A 170 15.20 5.82 10.26
CA GLY A 170 15.62 5.44 8.92
C GLY A 170 14.46 5.01 8.03
N ALA A 171 13.51 4.25 8.59
CA ALA A 171 12.30 3.86 7.86
C ALA A 171 11.43 5.07 7.49
N LYS A 172 11.22 6.01 8.41
CA LYS A 172 10.49 7.26 8.16
C LYS A 172 11.13 8.07 7.04
N ALA A 173 12.45 8.18 7.03
CA ALA A 173 13.19 8.88 5.97
C ALA A 173 12.97 8.21 4.61
N ARG A 174 13.06 6.87 4.52
CA ARG A 174 12.77 6.12 3.28
C ARG A 174 11.32 6.31 2.82
N LEU A 175 10.36 6.17 3.73
CA LEU A 175 8.94 6.37 3.44
C LEU A 175 8.65 7.80 2.94
N ALA A 176 9.37 8.80 3.43
CA ALA A 176 9.24 10.20 2.99
C ALA A 176 9.99 10.49 1.68
N ALA A 177 11.06 9.77 1.40
CA ALA A 177 11.87 9.91 0.19
C ALA A 177 11.36 9.10 -1.01
N ALA A 178 10.51 8.08 -0.80
CA ALA A 178 9.94 7.28 -1.87
C ALA A 178 9.32 8.17 -2.97
N GLY A 179 9.65 7.94 -4.21
CA GLY A 179 9.33 8.85 -5.31
C GLY A 179 9.78 8.26 -6.62
N ASP A 180 9.79 9.08 -7.68
CA ASP A 180 10.18 8.59 -9.00
C ASP A 180 11.61 8.04 -8.97
N VAL A 181 11.81 6.87 -9.56
CA VAL A 181 13.09 6.16 -9.64
C VAL A 181 13.49 6.11 -11.10
N GLU A 182 14.66 6.68 -11.43
CA GLU A 182 15.22 6.57 -12.76
C GLU A 182 15.69 5.14 -13.04
N GLY A 183 15.47 4.66 -14.27
CA GLY A 183 15.78 3.28 -14.63
C GLY A 183 15.46 2.96 -16.09
N ALA A 184 15.88 1.77 -16.52
CA ALA A 184 15.63 1.28 -17.88
C ALA A 184 14.13 1.01 -18.09
N GLU A 185 13.48 0.47 -17.06
CA GLU A 185 12.08 0.11 -16.97
C GLU A 185 11.19 1.35 -17.11
N ARG A 186 11.50 2.41 -16.36
CA ARG A 186 10.87 3.73 -16.47
C ARG A 186 11.00 4.28 -17.89
N THR A 187 12.23 4.30 -18.40
CA THR A 187 12.53 4.83 -19.74
C THR A 187 11.75 4.08 -20.82
N ALA A 188 11.76 2.75 -20.76
CA ALA A 188 11.04 1.89 -21.70
C ALA A 188 9.53 2.11 -21.63
N PHE A 189 8.96 2.19 -20.41
CA PHE A 189 7.54 2.44 -20.23
C PHE A 189 7.12 3.82 -20.78
N LEU A 190 7.83 4.89 -20.41
CA LEU A 190 7.48 6.25 -20.84
C LEU A 190 7.66 6.45 -22.36
N ALA A 191 8.64 5.80 -22.97
CA ALA A 191 8.80 5.79 -24.43
C ALA A 191 7.59 5.12 -25.12
N ALA A 192 7.16 3.95 -24.64
CA ALA A 192 5.97 3.27 -25.16
C ALA A 192 4.69 4.10 -24.92
N TRP A 193 4.56 4.73 -23.75
CA TRP A 193 3.43 5.59 -23.41
C TRP A 193 3.33 6.84 -24.30
N GLY A 194 4.48 7.44 -24.63
CA GLY A 194 4.55 8.60 -25.52
C GLY A 194 4.27 8.26 -26.98
N ALA A 195 4.67 7.07 -27.43
CA ALA A 195 4.43 6.59 -28.79
C ALA A 195 3.02 6.06 -29.03
N ALA A 196 2.25 5.79 -27.97
CA ALA A 196 0.91 5.23 -28.09
C ALA A 196 -0.07 6.21 -28.77
N PRO A 197 -0.75 5.79 -29.85
CA PRO A 197 -1.57 6.67 -30.68
C PRO A 197 -2.92 7.06 -30.05
N GLU A 198 -3.41 6.32 -29.06
CA GLU A 198 -4.73 6.52 -28.48
C GLU A 198 -4.77 7.80 -27.64
N ASP A 199 -5.79 8.64 -27.81
CA ASP A 199 -5.93 9.87 -27.00
C ASP A 199 -6.56 9.65 -25.62
N GLY A 200 -7.35 8.60 -25.48
CA GLY A 200 -8.01 8.24 -24.23
C GLY A 200 -7.09 7.47 -23.29
N PHE A 201 -7.14 7.77 -21.99
CA PHE A 201 -6.29 7.12 -20.99
C PHE A 201 -6.49 5.60 -20.95
N VAL A 202 -7.74 5.13 -20.96
CA VAL A 202 -8.07 3.71 -20.80
C VAL A 202 -7.66 2.92 -22.05
N GLU A 203 -7.98 3.46 -23.21
CA GLU A 203 -7.64 2.92 -24.52
C GLU A 203 -6.12 2.81 -24.67
N ARG A 204 -5.39 3.88 -24.30
CA ARG A 204 -3.93 3.92 -24.32
C ARG A 204 -3.32 2.85 -23.43
N VAL A 205 -3.73 2.75 -22.16
CA VAL A 205 -3.21 1.71 -21.25
C VAL A 205 -3.49 0.31 -21.77
N ARG A 206 -4.68 0.06 -22.32
CA ARG A 206 -5.05 -1.25 -22.89
C ARG A 206 -4.25 -1.60 -24.14
N GLY A 207 -3.92 -0.60 -24.97
CA GLY A 207 -3.14 -0.76 -26.20
C GLY A 207 -1.64 -0.96 -25.97
N LEU A 208 -1.12 -0.70 -24.77
CA LEU A 208 0.30 -0.90 -24.46
C LEU A 208 0.72 -2.36 -24.65
N PRO A 209 1.89 -2.62 -25.28
CA PRO A 209 2.46 -3.95 -25.37
C PRO A 209 2.71 -4.57 -23.99
N ALA A 210 2.60 -5.89 -23.87
CA ALA A 210 2.83 -6.60 -22.60
C ALA A 210 4.21 -6.31 -21.98
N ALA A 211 5.25 -6.16 -22.82
CA ALA A 211 6.59 -5.79 -22.37
C ALA A 211 6.63 -4.39 -21.75
N ALA A 212 5.91 -3.42 -22.33
CA ALA A 212 5.80 -2.08 -21.76
C ALA A 212 5.07 -2.12 -20.42
N LYS A 213 3.94 -2.81 -20.32
CA LYS A 213 3.22 -2.97 -19.05
C LYS A 213 4.08 -3.61 -17.96
N SER A 214 4.83 -4.65 -18.31
CA SER A 214 5.76 -5.32 -17.40
C SER A 214 6.85 -4.37 -16.90
N ALA A 215 7.42 -3.56 -17.79
CA ALA A 215 8.39 -2.53 -17.42
C ALA A 215 7.78 -1.46 -16.50
N GLY A 216 6.57 -0.99 -16.80
CA GLY A 216 5.86 -0.03 -15.94
C GLY A 216 5.56 -0.60 -14.56
N THR A 217 5.16 -1.87 -14.47
CA THR A 217 4.93 -2.55 -13.19
C THR A 217 6.23 -2.69 -12.41
N ALA A 218 7.33 -3.09 -13.05
CA ALA A 218 8.63 -3.20 -12.38
C ALA A 218 9.11 -1.84 -11.84
N TRP A 219 9.07 -0.79 -12.67
CA TRP A 219 9.41 0.57 -12.25
C TRP A 219 8.59 1.06 -11.05
N LEU A 220 7.27 0.88 -11.07
CA LEU A 220 6.43 1.30 -9.95
C LEU A 220 6.66 0.42 -8.71
N GLN A 221 6.99 -0.86 -8.88
CA GLN A 221 7.31 -1.76 -7.77
C GLN A 221 8.60 -1.34 -7.06
N GLU A 222 9.61 -0.87 -7.80
CA GLU A 222 10.84 -0.32 -7.19
C GLU A 222 10.54 0.88 -6.27
N ILE A 223 9.56 1.71 -6.64
CA ILE A 223 9.12 2.82 -5.78
C ILE A 223 8.51 2.28 -4.48
N VAL A 224 7.66 1.25 -4.57
CA VAL A 224 7.05 0.60 -3.39
C VAL A 224 8.13 -0.02 -2.51
N ASP A 225 9.11 -0.70 -3.10
CA ASP A 225 10.17 -1.39 -2.38
C ASP A 225 11.17 -0.40 -1.74
N SER A 226 11.44 0.73 -2.40
CA SER A 226 12.28 1.82 -1.88
C SER A 226 11.72 2.46 -0.60
N ALA A 227 10.39 2.45 -0.46
CA ALA A 227 9.70 2.92 0.74
C ALA A 227 10.03 2.04 1.96
N GLY A 228 10.42 0.78 1.72
CA GLY A 228 11.12 -0.11 2.63
C GLY A 228 10.29 -0.68 3.79
N PHE A 229 10.69 -1.86 4.26
CA PHE A 229 10.13 -2.47 5.48
C PHE A 229 10.89 -1.99 6.73
N PRO A 230 10.20 -1.59 7.82
CA PRO A 230 10.86 -1.25 9.08
C PRO A 230 11.30 -2.46 9.92
N ALA A 231 10.95 -3.69 9.53
CA ALA A 231 11.22 -4.88 10.32
C ALA A 231 12.07 -5.86 9.51
N ASN A 232 13.19 -6.27 10.11
CA ASN A 232 14.13 -7.26 9.61
C ASN A 232 13.41 -8.46 8.98
N GLN A 233 14.04 -8.97 7.93
CA GLN A 233 13.75 -10.26 7.32
C GLN A 233 14.03 -11.37 8.35
N GLU A 234 12.99 -12.10 8.71
CA GLU A 234 12.97 -13.56 8.63
C GLU A 234 11.72 -13.95 7.83
#